data_AF-A0AA44W994-F1
#
_entry.id   AF-A0AA44W994-F1
#
_cell.length_a   1.000
_cell.length_b   1.000
_cell.length_c   1.000
_cell.angle_alpha   90.00
_cell.angle_beta   90.00
_cell.angle_gamma   90.00
#
_symmetry.space_group_name_H-M   'P 1'
#
loop_
_entity.id
_entity.type
_entity.pdbx_description
1 polymer ?
#
loop_
_entity_poly.entity_id
_entity_poly.type
_entity_poly.pdbx_seq_one_letter_code
_entity_poly.pdbx_strand_id
1 'polypeptide(L)'
;MREALVKASAVGGLPKTINALMAMKAVTPSHLLDDPGDTSPTTRRHDVEKDSVEILERGEMFWDRIYGKISRRIMSQMERCGTEDLAVTARLMYGHILSNTQILSAPETSFVLIAGLIPQDVNPQLKGHLRGALNAGASKDEVTAVRDLVIRICEAAGMQKLDASAPGGWGWRGEIADV
;
A
#
# COMPACT_ATOMS: atom_id res chain seq x y z
N MET A 1 3.97 12.61 3.69
CA MET A 1 3.89 12.52 2.21
C MET A 1 4.94 11.60 1.59
N ARG A 2 6.26 11.82 1.78
CA ARG A 2 7.30 10.93 1.19
C ARG A 2 7.11 9.45 1.57
N GLU A 3 6.88 9.16 2.85
CA GLU A 3 6.64 7.78 3.30
C GLU A 3 5.38 7.17 2.66
N ALA A 4 4.32 7.96 2.47
CA ALA A 4 3.12 7.48 1.78
C ALA A 4 3.42 7.08 0.32
N LEU A 5 4.24 7.86 -0.40
CA LEU A 5 4.67 7.51 -1.75
C LEU A 5 5.54 6.26 -1.77
N VAL A 6 6.47 6.11 -0.84
CA VAL A 6 7.29 4.90 -0.70
C VAL A 6 6.41 3.69 -0.43
N LYS A 7 5.45 3.77 0.50
CA LYS A 7 4.53 2.65 0.78
C LYS A 7 3.58 2.35 -0.38
N ALA A 8 3.15 3.37 -1.12
CA ALA A 8 2.33 3.19 -2.32
C ALA A 8 3.05 2.38 -3.42
N SER A 9 4.39 2.28 -3.40
CA SER A 9 5.14 1.46 -4.35
C SER A 9 4.74 -0.02 -4.31
N ALA A 10 4.25 -0.51 -3.18
CA ALA A 10 3.80 -1.89 -3.01
C ALA A 10 2.61 -2.25 -3.92
N VAL A 11 1.82 -1.26 -4.35
CA VAL A 11 0.64 -1.47 -5.20
C VAL A 11 0.69 -0.66 -6.50
N GLY A 12 1.37 0.48 -6.52
CA GLY A 12 1.51 1.36 -7.70
C GLY A 12 2.81 1.15 -8.47
N GLY A 13 3.76 0.39 -7.92
CA GLY A 13 5.06 0.11 -8.52
C GLY A 13 6.12 1.19 -8.26
N LEU A 14 7.39 0.78 -8.33
CA LEU A 14 8.55 1.65 -8.11
C LEU A 14 8.69 2.77 -9.16
N PRO A 15 8.45 2.56 -10.47
CA PRO A 15 8.60 3.64 -11.46
C PRO A 15 7.71 4.86 -11.18
N LYS A 16 6.44 4.65 -10.85
CA LYS A 16 5.52 5.75 -10.49
C LYS A 16 5.96 6.45 -9.20
N THR A 17 6.49 5.69 -8.25
CA THR A 17 7.01 6.21 -6.98
C THR A 17 8.24 7.08 -7.20
N ILE A 18 9.18 6.66 -8.05
CA ILE A 18 10.37 7.45 -8.43
C ILE A 18 9.92 8.78 -9.06
N ASN A 19 9.04 8.73 -10.04
CA ASN A 19 8.55 9.95 -10.72
C ASN A 19 7.85 10.90 -9.74
N ALA A 20 7.00 10.38 -8.85
CA ALA A 20 6.30 11.18 -7.86
C ALA A 20 7.27 11.83 -6.86
N LEU A 21 8.29 11.11 -6.38
CA LEU A 21 9.29 11.66 -5.47
C LEU A 21 10.20 12.67 -6.16
N MET A 22 10.57 12.46 -7.42
CA MET A 22 11.34 13.45 -8.20
C MET A 22 10.54 14.73 -8.46
N ALA A 23 9.25 14.60 -8.79
CA ALA A 23 8.36 15.74 -8.93
C ALA A 23 8.19 16.50 -7.60
N MET A 24 8.04 15.78 -6.48
CA MET A 24 7.98 16.38 -5.15
C MET A 24 9.28 17.11 -4.79
N LYS A 25 10.44 16.51 -5.08
CA LYS A 25 11.75 17.14 -4.87
C LYS A 25 11.85 18.48 -5.59
N ALA A 26 11.38 18.57 -6.83
CA ALA A 26 11.46 19.79 -7.64
C ALA A 26 10.72 20.99 -7.03
N VAL A 27 9.73 20.75 -6.16
CA VAL A 27 8.93 21.79 -5.49
C VAL A 27 9.19 21.87 -3.99
N THR A 28 10.12 21.08 -3.45
CA THR A 28 10.45 21.09 -2.02
C THR A 28 11.65 22.02 -1.77
N PRO A 29 11.55 23.00 -0.86
CA PRO A 29 12.68 23.84 -0.47
C PRO A 29 13.91 23.02 -0.05
N SER A 30 15.11 23.47 -0.40
CA SER A 30 16.35 22.71 -0.18
C SER A 30 16.60 22.34 1.29
N HIS A 31 16.27 23.22 2.23
CA HIS A 31 16.41 22.97 3.67
C HIS A 31 15.44 21.92 4.24
N LEU A 32 14.49 21.42 3.42
CA LEU A 32 13.57 20.33 3.75
C LEU A 32 13.90 19.03 2.98
N LEU A 33 14.97 19.03 2.18
CA LEU A 33 15.47 17.84 1.50
C LEU A 33 16.46 17.11 2.41
N ASP A 34 16.45 15.78 2.36
CA ASP A 34 17.47 14.97 3.00
C ASP A 34 18.65 14.85 2.02
N ASP A 35 19.88 14.92 2.53
CA ASP A 35 21.08 14.67 1.72
C ASP A 35 21.41 13.16 1.66
N PRO A 36 22.09 12.70 0.59
CA PRO A 36 22.53 11.32 0.50
C PRO A 36 23.44 10.92 1.67
N GLY A 37 22.96 10.00 2.51
CA GLY A 37 23.70 9.53 3.68
C GLY A 37 23.12 10.04 5.01
N ASP A 38 22.19 11.00 4.95
CA ASP A 38 21.48 11.46 6.15
C ASP A 38 20.70 10.33 6.82
N THR A 39 20.53 10.49 8.13
CA THR A 39 19.72 9.57 8.93
C THR A 39 18.25 9.80 8.63
N SER A 40 17.65 8.88 7.87
CA SER A 40 16.20 8.88 7.65
C SER A 40 15.47 8.49 8.94
N PRO A 41 14.37 9.18 9.31
CA PRO A 41 13.50 8.79 10.43
C PRO A 41 12.86 7.40 10.29
N THR A 42 12.86 6.83 9.10
CA THR A 42 12.37 5.45 8.89
C THR A 42 13.44 4.41 9.21
N THR A 43 14.70 4.83 9.35
CA THR A 43 15.89 4.00 9.50
C THR A 43 16.00 2.85 8.49
N ARG A 44 15.29 2.91 7.35
CA ARG A 44 15.15 1.80 6.39
C ARG A 44 16.48 1.37 5.75
N ARG A 45 17.49 2.25 5.72
CA ARG A 45 18.87 1.89 5.35
C ARG A 45 19.43 0.82 6.28
N HIS A 46 19.28 1.02 7.59
CA HIS A 46 19.74 0.07 8.60
C HIS A 46 18.98 -1.26 8.51
N ASP A 47 17.69 -1.26 8.15
CA ASP A 47 16.91 -2.50 7.95
C ASP A 47 17.50 -3.40 6.84
N VAL A 48 18.22 -2.83 5.86
CA VAL A 48 18.88 -3.58 4.77
C VAL A 48 20.28 -4.06 5.17
N GLU A 49 20.92 -3.36 6.12
CA GLU A 49 22.27 -3.67 6.62
C GLU A 49 22.24 -4.67 7.80
N LYS A 50 21.09 -4.82 8.47
CA LYS A 50 20.85 -5.75 9.59
C LYS A 50 20.53 -7.18 9.13
N ASP A 51 20.50 -8.10 10.10
CA ASP A 51 19.96 -9.44 9.90
C ASP A 51 18.48 -9.37 9.46
N SER A 52 18.18 -10.07 8.37
CA SER A 52 16.87 -10.12 7.73
C SER A 52 15.75 -10.68 8.62
N VAL A 53 16.09 -11.48 9.64
CA VAL A 53 15.09 -12.18 10.47
C VAL A 53 14.16 -11.20 11.20
N GLU A 54 14.71 -10.21 11.92
CA GLU A 54 13.90 -9.23 12.67
C GLU A 54 12.94 -8.45 11.76
N ILE A 55 13.38 -8.12 10.54
CA ILE A 55 12.59 -7.35 9.58
C ILE A 55 11.45 -8.19 8.99
N LEU A 56 11.71 -9.47 8.73
CA LEU A 56 10.70 -10.41 8.24
C LEU A 56 9.68 -10.74 9.34
N GLU A 57 10.10 -10.90 10.59
CA GLU A 57 9.20 -11.08 11.74
C GLU A 57 8.29 -9.86 11.94
N ARG A 58 8.84 -8.64 11.88
CA ARG A 58 8.05 -7.40 11.88
C ARG A 58 7.02 -7.38 10.74
N GLY A 59 7.43 -7.84 9.57
CA GLY A 59 6.57 -7.99 8.39
C GLY A 59 5.41 -8.96 8.62
N GLU A 60 5.70 -10.14 9.18
CA GLU A 60 4.70 -11.18 9.49
C GLU A 60 3.71 -10.70 10.55
N MET A 61 4.18 -10.07 11.63
CA MET A 61 3.31 -9.47 12.64
C MET A 61 2.37 -8.42 12.05
N PHE A 62 2.88 -7.58 11.15
CA PHE A 62 2.05 -6.59 10.45
C PHE A 62 1.03 -7.26 9.52
N TRP A 63 1.46 -8.27 8.75
CA TRP A 63 0.58 -9.06 7.88
C TRP A 63 -0.57 -9.69 8.66
N ASP A 64 -0.26 -10.34 9.79
CA ASP A 64 -1.27 -10.97 10.65
C ASP A 64 -2.22 -9.94 11.27
N ARG A 65 -1.72 -8.75 11.61
CA ARG A 65 -2.58 -7.65 12.07
C ARG A 65 -3.57 -7.21 10.98
N ILE A 66 -3.13 -7.09 9.73
CA ILE A 66 -4.00 -6.65 8.62
C ILE A 66 -5.02 -7.74 8.25
N TYR A 67 -4.58 -8.98 8.04
CA TYR A 67 -5.46 -10.02 7.51
C TYR A 67 -6.14 -10.88 8.59
N GLY A 68 -5.67 -10.83 9.84
CA GLY A 68 -6.25 -11.56 10.96
C GLY A 68 -6.41 -13.05 10.66
N LYS A 69 -7.61 -13.58 10.90
CA LYS A 69 -7.90 -15.03 10.80
C LYS A 69 -7.62 -15.65 9.42
N ILE A 70 -7.59 -14.85 8.35
CA ILE A 70 -7.36 -15.35 6.98
C ILE A 70 -5.91 -15.21 6.50
N SER A 71 -5.01 -14.65 7.34
CA SER A 71 -3.62 -14.35 6.99
C SER A 71 -2.88 -15.57 6.42
N ARG A 72 -2.91 -16.70 7.14
CA ARG A 72 -2.27 -17.97 6.74
C ARG A 72 -2.84 -18.52 5.45
N ARG A 73 -4.16 -18.41 5.25
CA ARG A 73 -4.82 -18.91 4.03
C ARG A 73 -4.35 -18.13 2.80
N ILE A 74 -4.32 -16.80 2.88
CA ILE A 74 -3.89 -15.94 1.77
C ILE A 74 -2.42 -16.20 1.45
N MET A 75 -1.54 -16.27 2.47
CA MET A 75 -0.13 -16.54 2.25
C MET A 75 0.09 -17.91 1.59
N SER A 76 -0.61 -18.96 2.07
CA SER A 76 -0.53 -20.30 1.48
C SER A 76 -1.03 -20.37 0.04
N GLN A 77 -2.02 -19.55 -0.34
CA GLN A 77 -2.44 -19.44 -1.74
C GLN A 77 -1.34 -18.86 -2.62
N MET A 78 -0.62 -17.83 -2.14
CA MET A 78 0.52 -17.25 -2.87
C MET A 78 1.69 -18.23 -2.98
N GLU A 79 1.98 -19.01 -1.94
CA GLU A 79 3.03 -20.05 -1.98
C GLU A 79 2.74 -21.14 -3.01
N ARG A 80 1.45 -21.40 -3.27
CA ARG A 80 0.98 -22.48 -4.15
C ARG A 80 0.49 -21.96 -5.49
N CYS A 81 0.78 -20.70 -5.85
CA CYS A 81 0.26 -20.10 -7.08
C CYS A 81 0.99 -20.57 -8.35
N GLY A 82 1.96 -21.49 -8.23
CA GLY A 82 2.80 -21.95 -9.34
C GLY A 82 4.04 -21.08 -9.58
N THR A 83 4.31 -20.10 -8.71
CA THR A 83 5.55 -19.31 -8.71
C THR A 83 6.00 -19.14 -7.27
N GLU A 84 7.12 -19.77 -6.92
CA GLU A 84 7.66 -19.80 -5.54
C GLU A 84 7.88 -18.38 -4.98
N ASP A 85 8.23 -17.43 -5.86
CA ASP A 85 8.61 -16.08 -5.49
C ASP A 85 7.45 -15.17 -5.09
N LEU A 86 6.18 -15.52 -5.33
CA LEU A 86 5.06 -14.60 -5.04
C LEU A 86 4.92 -14.35 -3.53
N ALA A 87 4.91 -15.41 -2.74
CA ALA A 87 4.82 -15.30 -1.29
C ALA A 87 6.09 -14.66 -0.69
N VAL A 88 7.26 -14.97 -1.25
CA VAL A 88 8.54 -14.33 -0.87
C VAL A 88 8.50 -12.83 -1.15
N THR A 89 8.04 -12.43 -2.33
CA THR A 89 7.88 -11.02 -2.71
C THR A 89 6.92 -10.28 -1.77
N ALA A 90 5.80 -10.90 -1.41
CA ALA A 90 4.88 -10.35 -0.44
C ALA A 90 5.57 -10.16 0.93
N ARG A 91 6.28 -11.17 1.43
CA ARG A 91 7.04 -11.09 2.69
C ARG A 91 8.07 -9.96 2.68
N LEU A 92 8.81 -9.79 1.58
CA LEU A 92 9.78 -8.71 1.42
C LEU A 92 9.11 -7.32 1.45
N MET A 93 7.98 -7.15 0.76
CA MET A 93 7.22 -5.90 0.77
C MET A 93 6.67 -5.58 2.17
N TYR A 94 6.12 -6.59 2.86
CA TYR A 94 5.61 -6.40 4.22
C TYR A 94 6.73 -6.14 5.22
N GLY A 95 7.85 -6.85 5.12
CA GLY A 95 9.03 -6.65 5.97
C GLY A 95 9.65 -5.28 5.79
N HIS A 96 10.11 -4.93 4.58
CA HIS A 96 10.92 -3.73 4.38
C HIS A 96 10.12 -2.45 4.11
N ILE A 97 8.91 -2.56 3.55
CA ILE A 97 8.14 -1.38 3.11
C ILE A 97 6.97 -1.10 4.07
N LEU A 98 6.04 -2.03 4.21
CA LEU A 98 4.73 -1.75 4.82
C LEU A 98 4.77 -1.75 6.35
N SER A 99 5.49 -2.68 6.98
CA SER A 99 5.49 -2.86 8.44
C SER A 99 6.26 -1.79 9.21
N ASN A 100 7.11 -1.00 8.53
CA ASN A 100 7.80 0.11 9.17
C ASN A 100 6.81 1.22 9.52
N THR A 101 6.52 1.37 10.81
CA THR A 101 5.50 2.31 11.30
C THR A 101 6.08 3.53 12.02
N GLN A 102 7.36 3.86 11.78
CA GLN A 102 8.02 4.99 12.44
C GLN A 102 7.44 6.35 12.03
N ILE A 103 6.90 6.47 10.82
CA ILE A 103 6.27 7.70 10.32
C ILE A 103 4.76 7.55 10.12
N LEU A 104 4.31 6.49 9.43
CA LEU A 104 2.89 6.19 9.24
C LEU A 104 2.50 4.98 10.07
N SER A 105 1.46 5.12 10.87
CA SER A 105 0.87 4.04 11.65
C SER A 105 0.30 2.92 10.76
N ALA A 106 -0.11 1.80 11.38
CA ALA A 106 -0.72 0.68 10.65
C ALA A 106 -2.06 1.05 9.96
N PRO A 107 -2.98 1.81 10.59
CA PRO A 107 -4.15 2.37 9.91
C PRO A 107 -3.79 3.25 8.71
N GLU A 108 -2.90 4.23 8.90
CA GLU A 108 -2.50 5.16 7.84
C GLU A 108 -1.82 4.44 6.66
N THR A 109 -1.04 3.41 6.95
CA THR A 109 -0.46 2.54 5.92
C THR A 109 -1.56 1.83 5.12
N SER A 110 -2.61 1.36 5.77
CA SER A 110 -3.76 0.76 5.06
C SER A 110 -4.52 1.80 4.24
N PHE A 111 -4.65 3.05 4.71
CA PHE A 111 -5.26 4.15 3.94
C PHE A 111 -4.48 4.44 2.65
N VAL A 112 -3.15 4.43 2.70
CA VAL A 112 -2.29 4.55 1.51
C VAL A 112 -2.57 3.44 0.50
N LEU A 113 -2.70 2.19 0.98
CA LEU A 113 -2.98 1.06 0.10
C LEU A 113 -4.40 1.12 -0.48
N ILE A 114 -5.41 1.50 0.31
CA ILE A 114 -6.77 1.76 -0.19
C ILE A 114 -6.73 2.81 -1.30
N ALA A 115 -6.05 3.93 -1.07
CA ALA A 115 -5.92 5.01 -2.05
C ALA A 115 -5.19 4.59 -3.34
N GLY A 116 -4.23 3.67 -3.25
CA GLY A 116 -3.53 3.11 -4.41
C GLY A 116 -4.31 2.04 -5.17
N LEU A 117 -5.18 1.29 -4.49
CA LEU A 117 -5.88 0.13 -5.08
C LEU A 117 -7.18 0.52 -5.78
N ILE A 118 -7.91 1.53 -5.29
CA ILE A 118 -9.18 1.98 -5.90
C ILE A 118 -8.98 2.42 -7.37
N PRO A 119 -8.00 3.28 -7.72
CA PRO A 119 -7.82 3.73 -9.12
C PRO A 119 -7.37 2.60 -10.07
N GLN A 120 -6.94 1.46 -9.53
CA GLN A 120 -6.43 0.32 -10.30
C GLN A 120 -7.46 -0.79 -10.48
N ASP A 121 -8.67 -0.65 -9.93
CA ASP A 121 -9.77 -1.63 -10.03
C ASP A 121 -9.40 -3.04 -9.53
N VAL A 122 -8.62 -3.12 -8.45
CA VAL A 122 -8.11 -4.38 -7.86
C VAL A 122 -8.82 -4.74 -6.56
N ASN A 123 -10.11 -5.01 -6.68
CA ASN A 123 -10.99 -5.34 -5.55
C ASN A 123 -10.52 -6.47 -4.62
N PRO A 124 -9.92 -7.59 -5.10
CA PRO A 124 -9.46 -8.65 -4.21
C PRO A 124 -8.46 -8.18 -3.15
N GLN A 125 -7.53 -7.30 -3.53
CA GLN A 125 -6.56 -6.69 -2.62
C GLN A 125 -7.22 -5.58 -1.79
N LEU A 126 -8.08 -4.75 -2.41
CA LEU A 126 -8.77 -3.65 -1.72
C LEU A 126 -9.56 -4.14 -0.49
N LYS A 127 -10.33 -5.23 -0.63
CA LYS A 127 -11.09 -5.83 0.48
C LYS A 127 -10.23 -6.16 1.69
N GLY A 128 -9.03 -6.69 1.44
CA GLY A 128 -8.05 -7.00 2.49
C GLY A 128 -7.63 -5.75 3.26
N HIS A 129 -7.40 -4.64 2.58
CA HIS A 129 -6.94 -3.39 3.21
C HIS A 129 -8.06 -2.56 3.83
N LEU A 130 -9.29 -2.61 3.30
CA LEU A 130 -10.48 -2.03 3.96
C LEU A 130 -10.69 -2.68 5.33
N ARG A 131 -10.74 -4.02 5.37
CA ARG A 131 -10.87 -4.75 6.63
C ARG A 131 -9.62 -4.63 7.50
N GLY A 132 -8.46 -4.62 6.88
CA GLY A 132 -7.17 -4.51 7.54
C GLY A 132 -6.95 -3.18 8.23
N ALA A 133 -7.47 -2.08 7.68
CA ALA A 133 -7.48 -0.78 8.36
C ALA A 133 -8.26 -0.86 9.69
N LEU A 134 -9.43 -1.51 9.69
CA LEU A 134 -10.21 -1.73 10.92
C LEU A 134 -9.44 -2.61 11.93
N ASN A 135 -8.85 -3.72 11.46
CA ASN A 135 -8.04 -4.58 12.31
C ASN A 135 -6.80 -3.84 12.86
N ALA A 136 -6.30 -2.85 12.12
CA ALA A 136 -5.21 -1.99 12.53
C ALA A 136 -5.62 -0.89 13.52
N GLY A 137 -6.92 -0.70 13.78
CA GLY A 137 -7.45 0.26 14.75
C GLY A 137 -8.12 1.49 14.14
N ALA A 138 -8.31 1.56 12.82
CA ALA A 138 -9.15 2.59 12.22
C ALA A 138 -10.62 2.40 12.59
N SER A 139 -11.35 3.50 12.72
CA SER A 139 -12.80 3.50 12.76
C SER A 139 -13.42 3.19 11.38
N LYS A 140 -14.66 2.73 11.37
CA LYS A 140 -15.42 2.55 10.12
C LYS A 140 -15.57 3.86 9.35
N ASP A 141 -15.78 4.96 10.07
CA ASP A 141 -15.97 6.29 9.47
C ASP A 141 -14.71 6.77 8.77
N GLU A 142 -13.52 6.57 9.35
CA GLU A 142 -12.24 6.90 8.69
C GLU A 142 -12.02 6.09 7.42
N VAL A 143 -12.27 4.77 7.47
CA VAL A 143 -12.10 3.89 6.29
C VAL A 143 -13.06 4.31 5.17
N THR A 144 -14.31 4.59 5.52
CA THR A 144 -15.35 5.04 4.58
C THR A 144 -14.97 6.41 3.99
N ALA A 145 -14.52 7.35 4.81
CA ALA A 145 -14.12 8.68 4.36
C ALA A 145 -12.93 8.63 3.39
N VAL A 146 -11.90 7.81 3.67
CA VAL A 146 -10.77 7.62 2.75
C VAL A 146 -11.24 7.02 1.43
N ARG A 147 -12.06 5.96 1.48
CA ARG A 147 -12.62 5.32 0.28
C ARG A 147 -13.39 6.32 -0.58
N ASP A 148 -14.34 7.04 0.01
CA ASP A 148 -15.21 7.97 -0.69
C ASP A 148 -14.43 9.15 -1.28
N LEU A 149 -13.42 9.66 -0.56
CA LEU A 149 -12.56 10.72 -1.08
C LEU A 149 -11.79 10.25 -2.31
N VAL A 150 -11.23 9.04 -2.29
CA VAL A 150 -10.47 8.50 -3.43
C VAL A 150 -11.38 8.27 -4.64
N ILE A 151 -12.62 7.79 -4.42
CA ILE A 151 -13.62 7.66 -5.49
C ILE A 151 -13.91 9.02 -6.13
N ARG A 152 -14.18 10.05 -5.32
CA ARG A 152 -14.43 11.40 -5.83
C ARG A 152 -13.24 11.98 -6.60
N ILE A 153 -12.01 11.72 -6.16
CA ILE A 153 -10.79 12.11 -6.89
C ILE A 153 -10.74 11.41 -8.25
N CYS A 154 -11.04 10.11 -8.29
CA CYS A 154 -11.05 9.34 -9.53
C CYS A 154 -12.13 9.84 -10.50
N GLU A 155 -13.35 10.08 -10.01
CA GLU A 155 -14.45 10.65 -10.79
C GLU A 155 -14.12 12.04 -11.33
N ALA A 156 -13.53 12.90 -10.48
CA ALA A 156 -13.05 14.22 -10.90
C ALA A 156 -11.92 14.14 -11.96
N ALA A 157 -11.13 13.06 -11.94
CA ALA A 157 -10.14 12.74 -12.96
C ALA A 157 -10.74 11.99 -14.18
N GLY A 158 -12.06 11.89 -14.27
CA GLY A 158 -12.79 11.31 -15.40
C GLY A 158 -12.97 9.80 -15.37
N MET A 159 -12.64 9.11 -14.27
CA MET A 159 -12.95 7.67 -14.14
C MET A 159 -14.45 7.48 -13.96
N GLN A 160 -14.99 6.45 -14.60
CA GLN A 160 -16.42 6.09 -14.51
C GLN A 160 -16.60 4.58 -14.41
N LYS A 161 -17.80 4.12 -14.06
CA LYS A 161 -18.13 2.70 -14.21
C LYS A 161 -18.19 2.37 -15.70
N LEU A 162 -17.41 1.37 -16.11
CA LEU A 162 -17.38 0.91 -17.48
C LEU A 162 -18.55 -0.04 -17.73
N ASP A 163 -19.07 -0.01 -18.97
CA ASP A 163 -20.03 -1.01 -19.42
C ASP A 163 -19.38 -2.41 -19.38
N ALA A 164 -20.15 -3.43 -19.02
CA ALA A 164 -19.64 -4.81 -18.93
C ALA A 164 -19.11 -5.34 -20.27
N SER A 165 -19.65 -4.83 -21.38
CA SER A 165 -19.21 -5.13 -22.75
C SER A 165 -18.06 -4.25 -23.24
N ALA A 166 -17.65 -3.24 -22.48
CA ALA A 166 -16.59 -2.32 -22.90
C ALA A 166 -15.24 -3.06 -23.01
N PRO A 167 -14.56 -3.03 -24.18
CA PRO A 167 -13.28 -3.71 -24.36
C PRO A 167 -12.19 -3.11 -23.46
N GLY A 168 -12.31 -1.81 -23.13
CA GLY A 168 -11.46 -1.10 -22.20
C GLY A 168 -12.01 0.30 -21.91
N GLY A 169 -11.29 1.07 -21.11
CA GLY A 169 -11.68 2.43 -20.76
C GLY A 169 -10.94 2.94 -19.53
N TRP A 170 -11.16 4.21 -19.22
CA TRP A 170 -10.69 4.85 -18.00
C TRP A 170 -11.76 4.74 -16.93
N GLY A 171 -11.67 3.73 -16.06
CA GLY A 171 -12.77 3.43 -15.14
C GLY A 171 -12.71 2.08 -14.45
N TRP A 172 -13.76 1.77 -13.70
CA TRP A 172 -13.93 0.52 -12.95
C TRP A 172 -14.83 -0.45 -13.69
N ARG A 173 -14.48 -1.73 -13.72
CA ARG A 173 -15.29 -2.80 -14.32
C ARG A 173 -16.36 -3.34 -13.36
N GLY A 174 -16.17 -3.14 -12.06
CA GLY A 174 -17.08 -3.62 -11.02
C GLY A 174 -17.47 -2.53 -10.03
N GLU A 175 -18.31 -2.90 -9.08
CA GLU A 175 -18.53 -2.06 -7.90
C GLU A 175 -17.28 -2.05 -7.03
N ILE A 176 -16.90 -0.86 -6.58
CA ILE A 176 -15.74 -0.68 -5.71
C ILE A 176 -16.07 -1.28 -4.36
N ALA A 177 -15.24 -2.21 -3.88
CA ALA A 177 -15.49 -2.91 -2.63
C ALA A 177 -15.69 -1.95 -1.45
N ASP A 178 -16.55 -2.36 -0.51
CA ASP A 178 -16.83 -1.65 0.74
C ASP A 178 -16.42 -2.53 1.95
N VAL A 179 -16.44 -1.94 3.15
CA VAL A 179 -15.91 -2.51 4.41
C VAL A 179 -16.84 -3.51 5.10
#